data_AF-A0A2V2WS23-F1
#
_entry.id   AF-A0A2V2WS23-F1
#
_cell.length_a   1.000
_cell.length_b   1.000
_cell.length_c   1.000
_cell.angle_alpha   90.00
_cell.angle_beta   90.00
_cell.angle_gamma   90.00
#
_symmetry.space_group_name_H-M   'P 1'
#
loop_
_entity.id
_entity.type
_entity.pdbx_description
1 polymer ?
#
loop_
_entity_poly.entity_id
_entity_poly.type
_entity_poly.pdbx_seq_one_letter_code
_entity_poly.pdbx_strand_id
1 'polypeptide(L)'
;MYVLEGFYESVYNARWHHVVEVPDGEGTGMEVREGKSPQSWTYRAAGEFLEKNDGEEQSGALRPRLMVLTSGKGWPYSWEEDESTPDCYVNCEVDRVWQIVRNDLTELLGPDPGADFRPERRVLIGTPGIGKSLAAGSYLLYQLLQYDAEQLPMVAYVFAGRK
;
A
#
# COMPACT_ATOMS: atom_id res chain seq x y z
N MET A 1 -5.68 25.13 -4.56
CA MET A 1 -4.84 23.92 -4.67
C MET A 1 -3.41 24.37 -4.42
N TYR A 2 -2.85 24.02 -3.27
CA TYR A 2 -1.42 24.27 -3.01
C TYR A 2 -0.64 23.13 -3.66
N VAL A 3 0.34 23.46 -4.52
CA VAL A 3 1.26 22.47 -5.09
C VAL A 3 2.45 22.39 -4.15
N LEU A 4 2.62 21.24 -3.49
CA LEU A 4 3.72 21.00 -2.55
C LEU A 4 4.98 20.60 -3.33
N GLU A 5 5.95 21.50 -3.40
CA GLU A 5 7.21 21.28 -4.10
C GLU A 5 8.00 20.10 -3.52
N GLY A 6 8.44 19.18 -4.39
CA GLY A 6 9.18 17.97 -4.00
C GLY A 6 8.38 16.94 -3.20
N PHE A 7 7.04 17.04 -3.15
CA PHE A 7 6.18 16.06 -2.49
C PHE A 7 6.24 14.68 -3.17
N TYR A 8 5.97 14.66 -4.47
CA TYR A 8 6.01 13.44 -5.27
C TYR A 8 7.39 12.78 -5.23
N GLU A 9 8.46 13.57 -5.24
CA GLU A 9 9.83 13.09 -5.11
C GLU A 9 10.09 12.43 -3.75
N SER A 10 9.61 13.02 -2.64
CA SER A 10 9.77 12.42 -1.31
C SER A 10 9.00 11.11 -1.17
N VAL A 11 7.80 11.02 -1.74
CA VAL A 11 7.03 9.78 -1.76
C VAL A 11 7.72 8.74 -2.63
N TYR A 12 8.14 9.11 -3.84
CA TYR A 12 8.85 8.21 -4.76
C TYR A 12 10.13 7.62 -4.13
N ASN A 13 10.85 8.41 -3.35
CA ASN A 13 12.09 8.00 -2.67
C ASN A 13 11.86 7.38 -1.26
N ALA A 14 10.62 7.01 -0.90
CA ALA A 14 10.34 6.41 0.39
C ALA A 14 11.06 5.07 0.57
N ARG A 15 11.55 4.81 1.79
CA ARG A 15 12.34 3.62 2.12
C ARG A 15 11.48 2.53 2.75
N TRP A 16 11.75 1.29 2.38
CA TRP A 16 11.06 0.13 2.92
C TRP A 16 11.70 -0.40 4.20
N HIS A 17 10.84 -0.75 5.14
CA HIS A 17 11.14 -1.63 6.27
C HIS A 17 10.01 -2.66 6.39
N HIS A 18 10.26 -3.76 7.09
CA HIS A 18 9.24 -4.75 7.35
C HIS A 18 9.41 -5.43 8.70
N VAL A 19 8.30 -5.86 9.28
CA VAL A 19 8.22 -6.57 10.55
C VAL A 19 7.84 -8.00 10.28
N VAL A 20 8.68 -8.92 10.74
CA VAL A 20 8.43 -10.36 10.66
C VAL A 20 8.21 -10.95 12.04
N GLU A 21 7.32 -11.93 12.08
CA GLU A 21 7.21 -12.84 13.20
C GLU A 21 8.30 -13.92 13.10
N VAL A 22 9.07 -14.08 14.17
CA VAL A 22 10.09 -15.13 14.31
C VAL A 22 9.59 -16.16 15.33
N PRO A 23 9.46 -17.45 14.96
CA PRO A 23 9.12 -18.49 15.92
C PRO A 23 10.31 -18.73 16.84
N ASP A 24 10.17 -18.41 18.13
CA ASP A 24 11.16 -18.73 19.17
C ASP A 24 10.57 -19.74 20.15
N GLY A 25 11.42 -20.63 20.68
CA GLY A 25 11.00 -21.84 21.41
C GLY A 25 10.14 -21.60 22.66
N GLU A 26 10.14 -20.38 23.20
CA GLU A 26 9.34 -19.96 24.37
C GLU A 26 8.32 -18.84 24.06
N GLY A 27 8.23 -18.37 22.81
CA GLY A 27 7.31 -17.29 22.43
C GLY A 27 7.45 -16.80 21.00
N THR A 28 6.47 -16.02 20.56
CA THR A 28 6.50 -15.37 19.25
C THR A 28 7.27 -14.04 19.34
N GLY A 29 8.45 -13.96 18.72
CA GLY A 29 9.23 -12.72 18.61
C GLY A 29 8.82 -11.87 17.39
N MET A 30 9.02 -10.56 17.47
CA MET A 30 8.86 -9.64 16.34
C MET A 30 10.19 -8.97 16.02
N GLU A 31 10.61 -9.02 14.76
CA GLU A 31 11.87 -8.44 14.30
C GLU A 31 11.61 -7.40 13.19
N VAL A 32 12.23 -6.23 13.29
CA VAL A 32 12.21 -5.20 12.23
C VAL A 32 13.43 -5.38 11.34
N ARG A 33 13.20 -5.41 10.02
CA ARG A 33 14.23 -5.58 9.00
C ARG A 33 14.15 -4.47 7.97
N GLU A 34 15.30 -4.03 7.49
CA GLU A 34 15.38 -3.06 6.40
C GLU A 34 15.04 -3.70 5.05
N GLY A 35 14.52 -2.88 4.14
CA GLY A 35 14.12 -3.30 2.80
C GLY A 35 12.70 -3.82 2.71
N LYS A 36 12.25 -4.04 1.48
CA LYS A 36 10.93 -4.63 1.20
C LYS A 36 10.92 -6.08 1.67
N SER A 37 9.81 -6.51 2.27
CA SER A 37 9.72 -7.90 2.73
C SER A 37 9.90 -8.88 1.57
N PRO A 38 10.76 -9.92 1.71
CA PRO A 38 10.92 -10.95 0.69
C PRO A 38 9.67 -11.85 0.58
N GLN A 39 8.81 -11.86 1.59
CA GLN A 39 7.56 -12.59 1.61
C GLN A 39 6.39 -11.61 1.74
N SER A 40 5.48 -11.65 0.76
CA SER A 40 4.23 -10.87 0.80
C SER A 40 3.09 -11.73 1.36
N TRP A 41 2.00 -11.09 1.79
CA TRP A 41 0.78 -11.81 2.11
C TRP A 41 0.25 -12.55 0.87
N THR A 42 -0.32 -13.73 1.10
CA THR A 42 -0.97 -14.52 0.07
C THR A 42 -2.47 -14.24 0.07
N TYR A 43 -3.06 -14.23 -1.12
CA TYR A 43 -4.49 -14.01 -1.29
C TYR A 43 -5.08 -15.08 -2.19
N ARG A 44 -6.35 -15.42 -1.94
CA ARG A 44 -7.17 -16.29 -2.78
C ARG A 44 -8.29 -15.47 -3.42
N ALA A 45 -8.69 -15.84 -4.62
CA ALA A 45 -9.82 -15.21 -5.29
C ALA A 45 -11.13 -15.60 -4.59
N ALA A 46 -11.98 -14.61 -4.34
CA ALA A 46 -13.31 -14.74 -3.77
C ALA A 46 -14.29 -13.88 -4.59
N GLY A 47 -14.66 -14.38 -5.76
CA GLY A 47 -15.40 -13.60 -6.76
C GLY A 47 -14.55 -12.47 -7.33
N GLU A 48 -15.09 -11.24 -7.33
CA GLU A 48 -14.37 -10.01 -7.73
C GLU A 48 -13.39 -9.50 -6.65
N PHE A 49 -13.37 -10.15 -5.48
CA PHE A 49 -12.55 -9.73 -4.34
C PHE A 49 -11.41 -10.70 -4.07
N LEU A 50 -10.42 -10.22 -3.31
CA LEU A 50 -9.35 -11.03 -2.76
C LEU A 50 -9.64 -11.30 -1.28
N GLU A 51 -9.39 -12.52 -0.83
CA GLU A 51 -9.38 -12.88 0.59
C GLU A 51 -7.97 -13.26 1.01
N LYS A 52 -7.57 -12.90 2.23
CA LYS A 52 -6.28 -13.30 2.79
C LYS A 52 -6.25 -14.82 2.96
N ASN A 53 -5.18 -15.47 2.48
CA ASN A 53 -5.06 -16.92 2.54
C ASN A 53 -4.37 -17.37 3.84
N ASP A 54 -5.14 -17.42 4.92
CA ASP A 54 -4.64 -17.73 6.28
C ASP A 54 -4.63 -19.23 6.63
N GLY A 55 -5.12 -20.09 5.73
CA GLY A 55 -5.37 -21.51 6.02
C GLY A 55 -4.18 -22.44 5.80
N GLU A 56 -3.11 -22.00 5.15
CA GLU A 56 -2.03 -22.87 4.62
C GLU A 56 -0.62 -22.39 4.98
N GLU A 57 -0.45 -21.49 5.96
CA GLU A 57 0.89 -21.04 6.35
C GLU A 57 1.64 -22.12 7.15
N GLN A 58 2.75 -22.61 6.59
CA GLN A 58 3.60 -23.61 7.25
C GLN A 58 4.13 -23.10 8.60
N SER A 59 3.91 -23.88 9.65
CA SER A 59 4.52 -23.66 10.98
C SER A 59 6.04 -23.61 10.84
N GLY A 60 6.64 -22.43 11.06
CA GLY A 60 8.09 -22.22 11.00
C GLY A 60 8.56 -21.18 9.98
N ALA A 61 7.69 -20.72 9.06
CA ALA A 61 8.03 -19.64 8.13
C ALA A 61 7.99 -18.26 8.82
N LEU A 62 8.85 -17.33 8.40
CA LEU A 62 8.77 -15.93 8.80
C LEU A 62 7.42 -15.36 8.33
N ARG A 63 6.62 -14.81 9.25
CA ARG A 63 5.30 -14.29 8.87
C ARG A 63 5.37 -12.77 8.71
N PRO A 64 5.04 -12.20 7.53
CA PRO A 64 4.96 -10.76 7.38
C PRO A 64 3.81 -10.23 8.24
N ARG A 65 4.13 -9.36 9.18
CA ARG A 65 3.15 -8.74 10.10
C ARG A 65 2.84 -7.32 9.71
N LEU A 66 3.85 -6.59 9.24
CA LEU A 66 3.71 -5.20 8.83
C LEU A 66 4.81 -4.85 7.84
N MET A 67 4.50 -4.00 6.86
CA MET A 67 5.52 -3.29 6.11
C MET A 67 5.42 -1.80 6.42
N VAL A 68 6.52 -1.07 6.29
CA VAL A 68 6.59 0.35 6.59
C VAL A 68 7.29 1.07 5.44
N LEU A 69 6.69 2.15 4.98
CA LEU A 69 7.30 3.08 4.05
C LEU A 69 7.62 4.39 4.77
N THR A 70 8.89 4.76 4.79
CA THR A 70 9.36 5.97 5.46
C THR A 70 9.69 7.04 4.43
N SER A 71 8.98 8.18 4.45
CA SER A 71 9.22 9.33 3.57
C SER A 71 9.86 10.50 4.32
N GLY A 72 10.88 11.12 3.74
CA GLY A 72 11.65 12.20 4.40
C GLY A 72 10.83 13.46 4.69
N LYS A 73 9.81 13.75 3.87
CA LYS A 73 8.85 14.86 4.09
C LYS A 73 7.51 14.39 4.66
N GLY A 74 7.39 13.13 5.10
CA GLY A 74 6.13 12.57 5.55
C GLY A 74 5.13 12.28 4.43
N TRP A 75 3.87 12.04 4.84
CA TRP A 75 2.79 11.57 3.97
C TRP A 75 1.70 12.65 3.84
N PRO A 76 0.88 12.63 2.77
CA PRO A 76 -0.05 13.72 2.46
C PRO A 76 -1.08 14.05 3.56
N TYR A 77 -1.32 13.15 4.52
CA TYR A 77 -2.23 13.36 5.65
C TYR A 77 -1.56 13.86 6.93
N SER A 78 -0.22 13.79 7.03
CA SER A 78 0.49 14.13 8.26
C SER A 78 1.07 15.55 8.26
N TRP A 79 0.88 16.33 7.19
CA TRP A 79 1.50 17.65 7.04
C TRP A 79 0.69 18.83 7.62
N GLU A 80 -0.62 18.68 7.84
CA GLU A 80 -1.43 19.72 8.50
C GLU A 80 -1.35 19.65 10.04
N GLU A 81 -0.88 18.53 10.60
CA GLU A 81 -0.62 18.38 12.03
C GLU A 81 0.86 18.72 12.29
N ASP A 82 1.18 19.40 13.40
CA ASP A 82 2.52 19.92 13.76
C ASP A 82 3.64 18.84 13.82
N GLU A 83 3.31 17.57 13.56
CA GLU A 83 4.22 16.44 13.52
C GLU A 83 4.01 15.61 12.24
N SER A 84 4.85 15.84 11.21
CA SER A 84 4.81 15.02 10.01
C SER A 84 5.15 13.57 10.35
N THR A 85 4.17 12.67 10.35
CA THR A 85 4.37 11.23 10.46
C THR A 85 5.19 10.76 9.24
N PRO A 86 6.44 10.32 9.43
CA PRO A 86 7.30 9.89 8.32
C PRO A 86 6.93 8.49 7.83
N ASP A 87 6.27 7.69 8.67
CA ASP A 87 6.02 6.27 8.44
C ASP A 87 4.58 6.00 7.99
N CYS A 88 4.44 5.24 6.90
CA CYS A 88 3.20 4.69 6.39
C CYS A 88 3.18 3.19 6.65
N TYR A 89 2.27 2.75 7.53
CA TYR A 89 2.13 1.36 7.93
C TYR A 89 1.23 0.59 6.97
N VAL A 90 1.77 -0.45 6.34
CA VAL A 90 1.10 -1.30 5.36
C VAL A 90 0.87 -2.67 5.99
N ASN A 91 -0.38 -3.01 6.25
CA ASN A 91 -0.79 -4.35 6.66
C ASN A 91 -1.37 -5.12 5.46
N CYS A 92 -1.81 -6.36 5.70
CA CYS A 92 -2.45 -7.18 4.68
C CYS A 92 -3.69 -6.53 4.05
N GLU A 93 -4.47 -5.75 4.78
CA GLU A 93 -5.66 -5.08 4.23
C GLU A 93 -5.29 -3.96 3.25
N VAL A 94 -4.26 -3.19 3.60
CA VAL A 94 -3.72 -2.14 2.73
C VAL A 94 -3.05 -2.74 1.50
N ASP A 95 -2.31 -3.83 1.67
CA ASP A 95 -1.69 -4.54 0.54
C ASP A 95 -2.74 -5.18 -0.37
N ARG A 96 -3.82 -5.72 0.19
CA ARG A 96 -4.96 -6.25 -0.56
C ARG A 96 -5.62 -5.20 -1.44
N VAL A 97 -5.79 -3.97 -0.93
CA VAL A 97 -6.28 -2.83 -1.73
C VAL A 97 -5.37 -2.57 -2.92
N TRP A 98 -4.05 -2.62 -2.72
CA TRP A 98 -3.10 -2.49 -3.83
C TRP A 98 -3.21 -3.64 -4.84
N GLN A 99 -3.35 -4.89 -4.40
CA GLN A 99 -3.51 -6.00 -5.34
C GLN A 99 -4.77 -5.84 -6.21
N ILE A 100 -5.87 -5.34 -5.65
CA ILE A 100 -7.09 -5.04 -6.42
C ILE A 100 -6.81 -3.95 -7.46
N VAL A 101 -6.23 -2.81 -7.05
CA VAL A 101 -5.89 -1.72 -7.98
C VAL A 101 -4.89 -2.16 -9.04
N ARG A 102 -3.93 -3.01 -8.69
CA ARG A 102 -2.96 -3.57 -9.63
C ARG A 102 -3.61 -4.47 -10.67
N ASN A 103 -4.60 -5.28 -10.29
CA ASN A 103 -5.37 -6.09 -11.24
C ASN A 103 -6.12 -5.18 -12.22
N ASP A 104 -6.80 -4.14 -11.71
CA ASP A 104 -7.48 -3.15 -12.55
C ASP A 104 -6.53 -2.48 -13.55
N LEU A 105 -5.33 -2.10 -13.10
CA LEU A 105 -4.31 -1.52 -13.96
C LEU A 105 -3.79 -2.51 -15.00
N THR A 106 -3.65 -3.79 -14.65
CA THR A 106 -3.19 -4.84 -15.56
C THR A 106 -4.21 -5.08 -16.66
N GLU A 107 -5.50 -5.06 -16.33
CA GLU A 107 -6.59 -5.16 -17.31
C GLU A 107 -6.70 -3.89 -18.17
N LEU A 108 -6.59 -2.71 -17.55
CA LEU A 108 -6.68 -1.42 -18.23
C LEU A 108 -5.55 -1.18 -19.23
N LEU A 109 -4.31 -1.51 -18.84
CA LEU A 109 -3.09 -1.20 -19.59
C LEU A 109 -2.58 -2.40 -20.40
N GLY A 110 -3.31 -3.53 -20.36
CA GLY A 110 -2.98 -4.74 -21.10
C GLY A 110 -3.10 -4.56 -22.62
N PRO A 111 -2.50 -5.47 -23.42
CA PRO A 111 -2.48 -5.37 -24.88
C PRO A 111 -3.84 -5.61 -25.54
N ASP A 112 -4.76 -6.28 -24.84
CA ASP A 112 -6.12 -6.57 -25.30
C ASP A 112 -7.11 -6.10 -24.22
N PRO A 113 -7.27 -4.77 -24.04
CA PRO A 113 -8.33 -4.26 -23.19
C PRO A 113 -9.61 -4.69 -23.89
N GLY A 114 -10.29 -5.71 -23.34
CA GLY A 114 -11.51 -6.24 -23.92
C GLY A 114 -12.41 -5.06 -24.34
N ALA A 115 -13.09 -5.16 -25.48
CA ALA A 115 -13.72 -4.02 -26.17
C ALA A 115 -14.66 -3.14 -25.31
N ASP A 116 -15.03 -3.60 -24.11
CA ASP A 116 -15.89 -2.93 -23.14
C ASP A 116 -15.20 -2.52 -21.82
N PHE A 117 -13.87 -2.70 -21.66
CA PHE A 117 -13.19 -2.39 -20.40
C PHE A 117 -13.26 -0.88 -20.12
N ARG A 118 -13.87 -0.52 -18.99
CA ARG A 118 -13.91 0.84 -18.47
C ARG A 118 -13.22 0.83 -17.12
N PRO A 119 -12.31 1.77 -16.83
CA PRO A 119 -11.68 1.84 -15.51
C PRO A 119 -12.75 1.94 -14.44
N GLU A 120 -12.79 0.95 -13.56
CA GLU A 120 -13.77 0.88 -12.48
C GLU A 120 -13.46 1.93 -11.42
N ARG A 121 -14.50 2.60 -10.93
CA ARG A 121 -14.36 3.51 -9.80
C ARG A 121 -14.37 2.69 -8.51
N ARG A 122 -13.20 2.50 -7.90
CA ARG A 122 -13.07 1.86 -6.58
C ARG A 122 -13.34 2.86 -5.45
N VAL A 123 -14.10 2.43 -4.44
CA VAL A 123 -14.35 3.21 -3.22
C VAL A 123 -13.95 2.39 -2.00
N LEU A 124 -12.98 2.89 -1.23
CA LEU A 124 -12.58 2.25 0.03
C LEU A 124 -13.42 2.77 1.20
N ILE A 125 -14.25 1.89 1.75
CA ILE A 125 -15.11 2.17 2.92
C ILE A 125 -14.54 1.47 4.14
N GLY A 126 -14.68 2.09 5.32
CA GLY A 126 -14.27 1.49 6.58
C GLY A 126 -14.39 2.47 7.73
N THR A 127 -14.16 1.98 8.95
CA THR A 127 -14.30 2.75 10.18
C THR A 127 -13.44 4.02 10.17
N PRO A 128 -13.94 5.18 10.64
CA PRO A 128 -13.11 6.37 10.86
C PRO A 128 -11.87 6.03 11.70
N GLY A 129 -10.73 6.66 11.41
CA GLY A 129 -9.48 6.47 12.16
C GLY A 129 -8.67 5.21 11.82
N ILE A 130 -9.19 4.27 10.99
CA ILE A 130 -8.49 2.99 10.73
C ILE A 130 -7.37 3.06 9.67
N GLY A 131 -6.95 4.26 9.28
CA GLY A 131 -5.84 4.43 8.32
C GLY A 131 -6.21 4.36 6.83
N LYS A 132 -7.47 4.52 6.43
CA LYS A 132 -7.85 4.55 5.00
C LYS A 132 -7.03 5.56 4.17
N SER A 133 -6.88 6.77 4.69
CA SER A 133 -6.17 7.84 3.98
C SER A 133 -4.66 7.77 4.21
N LEU A 134 -4.24 7.75 5.48
CA LEU A 134 -2.83 7.76 5.88
C LEU A 134 -2.07 6.49 5.46
N ALA A 135 -2.70 5.31 5.54
CA ALA A 135 -2.07 4.06 5.12
C ALA A 135 -2.41 3.70 3.68
N ALA A 136 -3.68 3.42 3.37
CA ALA A 136 -4.03 2.93 2.02
C ALA A 136 -3.84 3.98 0.93
N GLY A 137 -4.25 5.23 1.17
CA GLY A 137 -4.05 6.32 0.21
C GLY A 137 -2.58 6.60 -0.08
N SER A 138 -1.76 6.69 0.97
CA SER A 138 -0.30 6.87 0.88
C SER A 138 0.37 5.70 0.15
N TYR A 139 0.01 4.47 0.48
CA TYR A 139 0.57 3.28 -0.13
C TYR A 139 0.21 3.17 -1.61
N LEU A 140 -1.05 3.45 -1.97
CA LEU A 140 -1.47 3.50 -3.37
C LEU A 140 -0.70 4.57 -4.15
N LEU A 141 -0.53 5.77 -3.58
CA LEU A 141 0.24 6.82 -4.22
C LEU A 141 1.69 6.37 -4.47
N TYR A 142 2.35 5.79 -3.46
CA TYR A 142 3.69 5.23 -3.62
C TYR A 142 3.75 4.19 -4.75
N GLN A 143 2.85 3.20 -4.73
CA GLN A 143 2.84 2.11 -5.71
C GLN A 143 2.57 2.60 -7.13
N LEU A 144 1.65 3.55 -7.30
CA LEU A 144 1.33 4.15 -8.60
C LEU A 144 2.53 4.95 -9.15
N LEU A 145 3.29 5.63 -8.29
CA LEU A 145 4.50 6.34 -8.70
C LEU A 145 5.66 5.42 -9.06
N GLN A 146 5.66 4.19 -8.54
CA GLN A 146 6.62 3.14 -8.89
C GLN A 146 6.18 2.32 -10.11
N TYR A 147 5.00 2.61 -10.68
CA TYR A 147 4.54 1.93 -11.88
C TYR A 147 5.35 2.37 -13.11
N ASP A 148 5.28 1.58 -14.18
CA ASP A 148 5.94 1.89 -15.44
C ASP A 148 5.43 3.24 -15.99
N ALA A 149 6.32 4.22 -16.11
CA ALA A 149 6.01 5.57 -16.56
C ALA A 149 5.55 5.63 -18.03
N GLU A 150 5.89 4.63 -18.86
CA GLU A 150 5.40 4.55 -20.23
C GLU A 150 3.91 4.16 -20.26
N GLN A 151 3.47 3.36 -19.30
CA GLN A 151 2.09 2.88 -19.21
C GLN A 151 1.20 3.80 -18.35
N LEU A 152 1.76 4.36 -17.27
CA LEU A 152 1.08 5.27 -16.35
C LEU A 152 1.85 6.60 -16.24
N PRO A 153 1.68 7.51 -17.22
CA PRO A 153 2.49 8.73 -17.30
C PRO A 153 2.12 9.80 -16.27
N MET A 154 0.96 9.67 -15.60
CA MET A 154 0.47 10.69 -14.65
C MET A 154 -0.28 10.05 -13.49
N VAL A 155 0.01 10.54 -12.27
CA VAL A 155 -0.70 10.20 -11.04
C VAL A 155 -1.13 11.49 -10.34
N ALA A 156 -2.43 11.70 -10.18
CA ALA A 156 -2.98 12.82 -9.42
C ALA A 156 -3.51 12.34 -8.07
N TYR A 157 -3.01 12.93 -6.97
CA TYR A 157 -3.49 12.66 -5.63
C TYR A 157 -4.22 13.90 -5.08
N VAL A 158 -5.49 13.72 -4.74
CA VAL A 158 -6.34 14.81 -4.22
C VAL A 158 -6.89 14.38 -2.87
N PHE A 159 -6.66 15.22 -1.86
CA PHE A 159 -7.26 15.09 -0.54
C PHE A 159 -7.96 16.39 -0.18
N ALA A 160 -9.10 16.26 0.51
CA ALA A 160 -9.83 17.39 1.06
C ALA A 160 -9.70 17.35 2.59
N GLY A 161 -9.11 18.40 3.17
CA GLY A 161 -9.20 18.64 4.60
C GLY A 161 -10.65 19.03 4.95
N ARG A 162 -11.16 18.51 6.07
CA ARG A 162 -12.37 19.11 6.66
C ARG A 162 -11.93 20.41 7.32
N LYS A 163 -12.43 21.54 6.82
CA LYS A 163 -12.44 22.78 7.60
C LYS A 163 -13.49 22.69 8.70
#